data_AF-A0A945YX23-F1
#
_entry.id   AF-A0A945YX23-F1
#
_cell.length_a   1.000
_cell.length_b   1.000
_cell.length_c   1.000
_cell.angle_alpha   90.00
_cell.angle_beta   90.00
_cell.angle_gamma   90.00
#
_symmetry.space_group_name_H-M   'P 1'
#
loop_
_entity.id
_entity.type
_entity.pdbx_description
1 polymer ?
#
loop_
_entity_poly.entity_id
_entity_poly.type
_entity_poly.pdbx_seq_one_letter_code
_entity_poly.pdbx_strand_id
1 'polypeptide(L)'
;MKYQLCSRDEYNAVSIIKSSDDLSVLVAEGKKLVCAENMENALALDEQKREWTSCFVEFLDENGELIENAIYAGKTPGGKNRLYLINDEVAVEHLIKDVEVNMRFYIGEVVVDRKNNVKNIIFAERQKLGKPGQTVMVDSLSDSAMEDKTMYFVNSLKKK
;
A
#
# COMPACT_ATOMS: atom_id res chain seq x y z
N MET A 1 -20.01 -8.47 -7.39
CA MET A 1 -19.18 -7.51 -6.64
C MET A 1 -18.91 -8.04 -5.24
N LYS A 2 -17.73 -8.66 -5.06
CA LYS A 2 -17.23 -9.25 -3.83
C LYS A 2 -16.27 -8.32 -3.07
N TYR A 3 -15.64 -7.36 -3.76
CA TYR A 3 -14.59 -6.53 -3.18
C TYR A 3 -14.76 -5.05 -3.51
N GLN A 4 -14.19 -4.21 -2.63
CA GLN A 4 -14.17 -2.76 -2.75
C GLN A 4 -12.76 -2.24 -2.49
N LEU A 5 -12.27 -1.35 -3.34
CA LEU A 5 -11.15 -0.48 -3.00
C LEU A 5 -11.67 0.64 -2.11
N CYS A 6 -11.03 0.80 -0.97
CA CYS A 6 -11.31 1.85 0.00
C CYS A 6 -10.04 2.66 0.27
N SER A 7 -10.21 3.91 0.70
CA SER A 7 -9.18 4.67 1.40
C SER A 7 -9.55 4.81 2.87
N ARG A 8 -8.54 4.93 3.72
CA ARG A 8 -8.66 5.41 5.08
C ARG A 8 -7.74 6.61 5.24
N ASP A 9 -8.31 7.74 5.64
CA ASP A 9 -7.58 8.98 5.90
C ASP A 9 -7.00 9.03 7.32
N GLU A 10 -6.34 10.13 7.65
CA GLU A 10 -5.75 10.41 8.96
C GLU A 10 -6.77 10.44 10.11
N TYR A 11 -8.03 10.75 9.81
CA TYR A 11 -9.13 10.77 10.78
C TYR A 11 -9.82 9.40 10.93
N ASN A 12 -9.29 8.35 10.29
CA ASN A 12 -9.89 7.02 10.18
C ASN A 12 -11.24 6.99 9.44
N ALA A 13 -11.59 8.05 8.70
CA ALA A 13 -12.76 8.01 7.83
C ALA A 13 -12.47 7.13 6.62
N VAL A 14 -13.44 6.28 6.29
CA VAL A 14 -13.32 5.30 5.21
C VAL A 14 -14.18 5.75 4.04
N SER A 15 -13.56 5.87 2.87
CA SER A 15 -14.25 6.15 1.61
C SER A 15 -14.20 4.95 0.70
N ILE A 16 -15.33 4.63 0.05
CA ILE A 16 -15.41 3.58 -0.98
C ILE A 16 -15.12 4.25 -2.33
N ILE A 17 -14.13 3.72 -3.05
CA ILE A 17 -13.65 4.33 -4.30
C ILE A 17 -14.13 3.55 -5.50
N LYS A 18 -13.99 2.23 -5.46
CA LYS A 18 -14.30 1.34 -6.59
C LYS A 18 -14.77 -0.01 -6.06
N SER A 19 -15.67 -0.66 -6.79
CA SER A 19 -16.10 -2.04 -6.49
C SER A 19 -15.78 -2.94 -7.67
N SER A 20 -15.33 -4.17 -7.42
CA SER A 20 -14.96 -5.14 -8.45
C SER A 20 -15.04 -6.57 -7.90
N ASP A 21 -15.17 -7.54 -8.79
CA ASP A 21 -14.91 -8.96 -8.48
C ASP A 21 -13.44 -9.34 -8.73
N ASP A 22 -12.75 -8.56 -9.56
CA ASP A 22 -11.32 -8.70 -9.87
C ASP A 22 -10.47 -7.85 -8.93
N LEU A 23 -9.69 -8.52 -8.08
CA LEU A 23 -8.77 -7.91 -7.12
C LEU A 23 -7.60 -7.20 -7.80
N SER A 24 -7.11 -7.70 -8.93
CA SER A 24 -5.99 -7.10 -9.66
C SER A 24 -6.35 -5.70 -10.14
N VAL A 25 -7.59 -5.50 -10.60
CA VAL A 25 -8.12 -4.20 -11.01
C VAL A 25 -8.20 -3.22 -9.83
N LEU A 26 -8.51 -3.70 -8.62
CA LEU A 26 -8.57 -2.85 -7.43
C LEU A 26 -7.17 -2.46 -6.94
N VAL A 27 -6.21 -3.39 -6.98
CA VAL A 27 -4.80 -3.11 -6.65
C VAL A 27 -4.20 -2.11 -7.64
N ALA A 28 -4.42 -2.32 -8.94
CA ALA A 28 -3.94 -1.41 -9.98
C ALA A 28 -4.55 0.00 -9.82
N GLU A 29 -5.84 0.11 -9.52
CA GLU A 29 -6.47 1.40 -9.23
C GLU A 29 -5.90 2.05 -7.96
N GLY A 30 -5.68 1.29 -6.89
CA GLY A 30 -5.08 1.80 -5.66
C GLY A 30 -3.68 2.38 -5.91
N LYS A 31 -2.82 1.63 -6.63
CA LYS A 31 -1.48 2.11 -7.01
C LYS A 31 -1.52 3.33 -7.92
N LYS A 32 -2.50 3.39 -8.84
CA LYS A 32 -2.72 4.55 -9.70
C LYS A 32 -3.09 5.79 -8.89
N LEU A 33 -3.98 5.66 -7.91
CA LEU A 33 -4.38 6.78 -7.03
C LEU A 33 -3.23 7.27 -6.17
N VAL A 34 -2.45 6.35 -5.60
CA VAL A 34 -1.21 6.71 -4.88
C VAL A 34 -0.23 7.46 -5.77
N CYS A 35 -0.05 6.99 -7.00
CA CYS A 35 0.81 7.66 -7.96
C CYS A 35 0.28 9.05 -8.33
N ALA A 36 -1.03 9.20 -8.52
CA ALA A 36 -1.65 10.48 -8.82
C ALA A 36 -1.40 11.48 -7.67
N GLU A 37 -1.68 11.05 -6.45
CA GLU A 37 -1.56 11.88 -5.26
C GLU A 37 -0.11 12.33 -5.00
N ASN A 38 0.84 11.41 -5.07
CA ASN A 38 2.22 11.69 -4.66
C ASN A 38 3.12 12.16 -5.81
N MET A 39 2.83 11.78 -7.06
CA MET A 39 3.78 11.92 -8.19
C MET A 39 3.32 12.88 -9.29
N GLU A 40 2.03 13.24 -9.37
CA GLU A 40 1.55 14.19 -10.40
C GLU A 40 1.91 15.66 -10.07
N ASN A 41 2.35 15.94 -8.84
CA ASN A 41 2.86 17.25 -8.46
C ASN A 41 4.32 17.45 -8.93
N ALA A 42 4.66 18.67 -9.34
CA ALA A 42 5.96 19.05 -9.93
C ALA A 42 7.14 19.13 -8.95
N LEU A 43 7.10 18.35 -7.87
CA LEU A 43 8.19 18.26 -6.89
C LEU A 43 9.33 17.40 -7.44
N ALA A 44 10.55 17.65 -6.96
CA ALA A 44 11.68 16.78 -7.27
C ALA A 44 11.48 15.39 -6.65
N LEU A 45 12.07 14.35 -7.24
CA LEU A 45 11.94 12.97 -6.74
C LEU A 45 12.32 12.82 -5.25
N ASP A 46 13.37 13.51 -4.83
CA ASP A 46 13.82 13.50 -3.42
C ASP A 46 12.83 14.20 -2.47
N GLU A 47 12.04 15.14 -2.97
CA GLU A 47 10.96 15.79 -2.23
C GLU A 47 9.73 14.88 -2.20
N GLN A 48 9.35 14.25 -3.31
CA GLN A 48 8.26 13.26 -3.37
C GLN A 48 8.49 12.08 -2.41
N LYS A 49 9.74 11.62 -2.26
CA LYS A 49 10.12 10.60 -1.27
C LYS A 49 9.95 11.05 0.19
N ARG A 50 9.96 12.35 0.45
CA ARG A 50 9.84 12.93 1.81
C ARG A 50 8.42 13.39 2.13
N GLU A 51 7.70 13.89 1.14
CA GLU A 51 6.41 14.58 1.29
C GLU A 51 5.22 13.78 0.74
N TRP A 52 5.31 12.45 0.73
CA TRP A 52 4.21 11.60 0.32
C TRP A 52 3.06 11.66 1.32
N THR A 53 1.82 11.64 0.82
CA THR A 53 0.58 11.75 1.63
C THR A 53 -0.24 10.46 1.59
N SER A 54 -0.01 9.60 0.60
CA SER A 54 -0.74 8.35 0.45
C SER A 54 0.17 7.16 0.19
N CYS A 55 -0.31 5.96 0.48
CA CYS A 55 0.44 4.73 0.22
C CYS A 55 -0.46 3.51 -0.03
N PHE A 56 0.15 2.49 -0.63
CA PHE A 56 -0.41 1.16 -0.78
C PHE A 56 0.53 0.14 -0.15
N VAL A 57 0.00 -0.79 0.65
CA VAL A 57 0.81 -1.79 1.36
C VAL A 57 1.12 -2.96 0.43
N GLU A 58 2.38 -3.35 0.35
CA GLU A 58 2.84 -4.58 -0.29
C GLU A 58 3.42 -5.52 0.75
N PHE A 59 3.13 -6.82 0.60
CA PHE A 59 3.67 -7.86 1.46
C PHE A 59 4.81 -8.59 0.75
N LEU A 60 5.86 -8.89 1.50
CA LEU A 60 7.03 -9.58 1.01
C LEU A 60 7.22 -10.89 1.79
N ASP A 61 7.84 -11.86 1.15
CA ASP A 61 8.26 -13.10 1.79
C ASP A 61 9.54 -12.90 2.63
N GLU A 62 10.07 -14.00 3.17
CA GLU A 62 11.32 -14.02 3.93
C GLU A 62 12.55 -13.61 3.11
N ASN A 63 12.50 -13.75 1.78
CA ASN A 63 13.56 -13.39 0.85
C ASN A 63 13.46 -11.93 0.38
N GLY A 64 12.38 -11.22 0.75
CA GLY A 64 12.10 -9.86 0.31
C GLY A 64 11.42 -9.79 -1.07
N GLU A 65 10.94 -10.90 -1.59
CA GLU A 65 10.19 -10.98 -2.85
C GLU A 65 8.72 -10.64 -2.63
N LEU A 66 8.09 -10.03 -3.64
CA LEU A 66 6.68 -9.62 -3.57
C LEU A 66 5.77 -10.85 -3.53
N ILE A 67 4.90 -10.92 -2.52
CA ILE A 67 3.82 -11.91 -2.47
C ILE A 67 2.63 -11.37 -3.27
N GLU A 68 2.57 -11.69 -4.57
CA GLU A 68 1.56 -11.14 -5.50
C GLU A 68 0.12 -11.44 -5.09
N ASN A 69 -0.11 -12.53 -4.37
CA ASN A 69 -1.42 -12.96 -3.91
C ASN A 69 -1.78 -12.47 -2.49
N ALA A 70 -0.97 -11.59 -1.88
CA ALA A 70 -1.24 -10.98 -0.59
C ALA A 70 -1.69 -9.52 -0.74
N ILE A 71 -2.89 -9.20 -0.25
CA ILE A 71 -3.49 -7.86 -0.37
C ILE A 71 -3.86 -7.32 1.00
N TYR A 72 -3.52 -6.06 1.26
CA TYR A 72 -3.90 -5.43 2.52
C TYR A 72 -5.40 -5.18 2.61
N ALA A 73 -6.02 -5.70 3.67
CA ALA A 73 -7.46 -5.73 3.83
C ALA A 73 -8.00 -4.64 4.79
N GLY A 74 -7.14 -3.72 5.24
CA GLY A 74 -7.51 -2.70 6.20
C GLY A 74 -7.49 -3.21 7.65
N LYS A 75 -8.30 -2.59 8.51
CA LYS A 75 -8.46 -3.00 9.91
C LYS A 75 -9.78 -3.74 10.12
N THR A 76 -9.77 -4.67 11.06
CA THR A 76 -10.98 -5.24 11.67
C THR A 76 -11.71 -4.18 12.51
N PRO A 77 -13.00 -4.40 12.87
CA PRO A 77 -13.69 -3.51 13.81
C PRO A 77 -12.98 -3.34 15.16
N GLY A 78 -12.17 -4.33 15.57
CA GLY A 78 -11.32 -4.25 16.76
C GLY A 78 -9.96 -3.59 16.55
N GLY A 79 -9.73 -2.91 15.41
CA GLY A 79 -8.52 -2.16 15.11
C GLY A 79 -7.31 -2.99 14.66
N LYS A 80 -7.42 -4.32 14.59
CA LYS A 80 -6.32 -5.19 14.15
C LYS A 80 -6.18 -5.18 12.63
N ASN A 81 -4.95 -5.06 12.12
CA ASN A 81 -4.68 -5.09 10.69
C ASN A 81 -4.87 -6.50 10.12
N ARG A 82 -5.45 -6.58 8.93
CA ARG A 82 -5.74 -7.82 8.21
C ARG A 82 -5.20 -7.78 6.79
N LEU A 83 -4.98 -8.96 6.22
CA LEU A 83 -4.64 -9.16 4.81
C LEU A 83 -5.51 -10.27 4.22
N TYR A 84 -5.64 -10.28 2.90
CA TYR A 84 -6.16 -11.41 2.15
C TYR A 84 -5.00 -12.17 1.53
N LEU A 85 -5.00 -13.49 1.70
CA LEU A 85 -4.23 -14.40 0.85
C LEU A 85 -5.17 -14.98 -0.20
N ILE A 86 -4.83 -14.80 -1.47
CA ILE A 86 -5.62 -15.28 -2.60
C ILE A 86 -5.06 -16.63 -3.02
N ASN A 87 -5.89 -17.66 -2.96
CA ASN A 87 -5.59 -18.96 -3.54
C ASN A 87 -6.65 -19.25 -4.61
N ASP A 88 -6.21 -19.38 -5.85
CA ASP A 88 -7.04 -19.43 -7.06
C ASP A 88 -8.01 -18.23 -7.15
N GLU A 89 -9.24 -18.39 -6.65
CA GLU A 89 -10.29 -17.38 -6.68
C GLU A 89 -10.87 -17.05 -5.29
N VAL A 90 -10.27 -17.62 -4.24
CA VAL A 90 -10.74 -17.46 -2.86
C VAL A 90 -9.78 -16.57 -2.10
N ALA A 91 -10.28 -15.41 -1.66
CA ALA A 91 -9.58 -14.57 -0.70
C ALA A 91 -9.86 -15.08 0.72
N VAL A 92 -8.82 -15.54 1.40
CA VAL A 92 -8.88 -15.93 2.82
C VAL A 92 -8.36 -14.78 3.67
N GLU A 93 -9.14 -14.36 4.66
CA GLU A 93 -8.78 -13.28 5.58
C GLU A 93 -7.86 -13.82 6.69
N HIS A 94 -6.72 -13.15 6.89
CA HIS A 94 -5.79 -13.41 7.99
C HIS A 94 -5.50 -12.11 8.75
N LEU A 95 -5.20 -12.22 10.05
CA LEU A 95 -4.56 -11.11 10.76
C LEU A 95 -3.08 -11.09 10.37
N ILE A 96 -2.54 -9.90 10.10
CA ILE A 96 -1.15 -9.77 9.64
C ILE A 96 -0.18 -10.41 10.66
N LYS A 97 -0.42 -10.23 11.96
CA LYS A 97 0.40 -10.80 13.04
C LYS A 97 0.46 -12.34 13.06
N ASP A 98 -0.46 -13.01 12.37
CA ASP A 98 -0.58 -14.46 12.34
C ASP A 98 0.00 -15.06 11.04
N VAL A 99 0.61 -14.23 10.19
CA VAL A 99 1.28 -14.63 8.94
C VAL A 99 2.71 -14.09 8.95
N GLU A 100 3.67 -14.94 8.61
CA GLU A 100 5.07 -14.54 8.47
C GLU A 100 5.27 -13.78 7.15
N VAL A 101 5.14 -12.46 7.22
CA VAL A 101 5.30 -11.55 6.08
C VAL A 101 6.05 -10.30 6.49
N ASN A 102 6.87 -9.80 5.57
CA ASN A 102 7.43 -8.46 5.64
C ASN A 102 6.52 -7.47 4.92
N MET A 103 6.67 -6.18 5.18
CA MET A 103 5.88 -5.12 4.53
C MET A 103 6.79 -4.06 3.92
N ARG A 104 6.32 -3.49 2.82
CA ARG A 104 6.81 -2.21 2.29
C ARG A 104 5.63 -1.37 1.81
N PHE A 105 5.81 -0.07 1.73
CA PHE A 105 4.75 0.85 1.33
C PHE A 105 5.08 1.44 -0.03
N TYR A 106 4.31 1.07 -1.04
CA TYR A 106 4.34 1.70 -2.35
C TYR A 106 3.83 3.13 -2.23
N ILE A 107 4.64 4.10 -2.67
CA ILE A 107 4.28 5.53 -2.68
C ILE A 107 4.24 6.13 -4.08
N GLY A 108 4.55 5.36 -5.12
CA GLY A 108 4.38 5.81 -6.50
C GLY A 108 5.39 5.16 -7.45
N GLU A 109 5.32 5.57 -8.71
CA GLU A 109 6.25 5.15 -9.74
C GLU A 109 6.53 6.30 -10.70
N VAL A 110 7.76 6.37 -11.22
CA VAL A 110 8.15 7.38 -12.22
C VAL A 110 8.65 6.69 -13.47
N VAL A 111 8.24 7.19 -14.64
CA VAL A 111 8.71 6.66 -15.92
C VAL A 111 10.12 7.17 -16.18
N VAL A 112 11.10 6.26 -16.14
CA VAL A 112 12.52 6.57 -16.37
C VAL A 112 12.93 6.39 -17.83
N ASP A 113 12.26 5.50 -18.56
CA ASP A 113 12.42 5.36 -20.01
C ASP A 113 11.06 5.21 -20.67
N ARG A 114 10.61 6.26 -21.37
CA ARG A 114 9.34 6.27 -22.08
C ARG A 114 9.31 5.33 -23.28
N LYS A 115 10.45 5.06 -23.92
CA LYS A 115 10.50 4.22 -25.14
C LYS A 115 10.33 2.75 -24.79
N ASN A 116 10.91 2.33 -23.67
CA ASN A 116 10.87 0.95 -23.18
C ASN A 116 9.85 0.74 -22.05
N ASN A 117 9.07 1.77 -21.72
CA ASN A 117 8.11 1.79 -20.61
C ASN A 117 8.74 1.33 -19.27
N VAL A 118 10.00 1.70 -19.04
CA VAL A 118 10.70 1.36 -17.79
C VAL A 118 10.25 2.35 -16.73
N LYS A 119 9.76 1.80 -15.62
CA LYS A 119 9.33 2.56 -14.46
C LYS A 119 10.24 2.28 -13.29
N ASN A 120 10.58 3.31 -12.54
CA ASN A 120 11.21 3.18 -11.25
C ASN A 120 10.12 3.26 -10.18
N ILE A 121 9.95 2.17 -9.43
CA ILE A 121 8.98 2.09 -8.33
C ILE A 121 9.60 2.73 -7.10
N ILE A 122 8.80 3.50 -6.37
CA ILE A 122 9.22 4.26 -5.20
C ILE A 122 8.48 3.71 -3.99
N PHE A 123 9.25 3.41 -2.95
CA PHE A 123 8.73 2.94 -1.67
C PHE A 123 9.02 3.95 -0.56
N ALA A 124 8.20 3.90 0.50
CA ALA A 124 8.38 4.77 1.65
C ALA A 124 9.68 4.46 2.37
N GLU A 125 10.46 5.51 2.59
CA GLU A 125 11.69 5.50 3.36
C GLU A 125 11.59 6.56 4.45
N ARG A 126 12.27 6.35 5.57
CA ARG A 126 12.44 7.35 6.62
C ARG A 126 13.90 7.55 6.96
N GLN A 127 14.23 8.70 7.53
CA GLN A 127 15.58 8.97 7.98
C GLN A 127 15.96 8.06 9.16
N LYS A 128 17.18 7.51 9.11
CA LYS A 128 17.71 6.68 10.19
C LYS A 128 18.09 7.57 11.38
N LEU A 129 17.53 7.25 12.55
CA LEU A 129 17.83 7.96 13.80
C LEU A 129 19.34 7.99 14.05
N GLY A 130 19.88 9.19 14.31
CA GLY A 130 21.30 9.40 14.61
C GLY A 130 22.25 9.29 13.43
N LYS A 131 21.77 9.08 12.19
CA LYS A 131 22.62 9.03 10.99
C LYS A 131 22.05 9.93 9.86
N PRO A 132 22.37 11.24 9.88
CA PRO A 132 21.99 12.15 8.80
C PRO A 132 22.43 11.63 7.43
N GLY A 133 21.54 11.69 6.45
CA GLY A 133 21.80 11.22 5.08
C GLY A 133 21.65 9.71 4.85
N GLN A 134 21.36 8.91 5.89
CA GLN A 134 20.95 7.51 5.71
C GLN A 134 19.44 7.37 5.87
N THR A 135 18.81 6.66 4.94
CA THR A 135 17.41 6.26 5.02
C THR A 135 17.29 4.77 5.34
N VAL A 136 16.13 4.38 5.85
CA VAL A 136 15.70 3.00 6.02
C VAL A 136 14.29 2.85 5.48
N MET A 137 13.98 1.67 4.96
CA MET A 137 12.64 1.35 4.50
C MET A 137 11.65 1.42 5.66
N VAL A 138 10.46 1.96 5.40
CA VAL A 138 9.33 1.84 6.31
C VAL A 138 8.74 0.45 6.12
N ASP A 139 8.68 -0.33 7.19
CA ASP A 139 8.27 -1.74 7.19
C ASP A 139 7.15 -2.06 8.21
N SER A 140 6.64 -1.04 8.91
CA SER A 140 5.60 -1.20 9.92
C SER A 140 4.45 -0.22 9.75
N LEU A 141 3.23 -0.73 9.90
CA LEU A 141 1.99 0.06 9.93
C LEU A 141 1.87 0.99 11.15
N SER A 142 2.73 0.83 12.15
CA SER A 142 2.81 1.70 13.32
C SER A 142 4.05 2.60 13.31
N ASP A 143 4.78 2.65 12.20
CA ASP A 143 5.91 3.57 12.05
C ASP A 143 5.41 5.02 12.05
N SER A 144 6.14 5.93 12.70
CA SER A 144 5.77 7.36 12.76
C SER A 144 5.68 8.00 11.37
N ALA A 145 6.40 7.49 10.37
CA ALA A 145 6.29 7.98 9.00
C ALA A 145 4.91 7.69 8.38
N MET A 146 4.14 6.77 8.95
CA MET A 146 2.77 6.45 8.55
C MET A 146 1.71 7.35 9.20
N GLU A 147 2.11 8.22 10.13
CA GLU A 147 1.20 9.21 10.73
C GLU A 147 0.69 10.18 9.65
N ASP A 148 -0.60 10.48 9.72
CA ASP A 148 -1.31 11.36 8.79
C ASP A 148 -1.26 10.94 7.31
N LYS A 149 -1.14 9.64 7.05
CA LYS A 149 -1.11 9.09 5.68
C LYS A 149 -2.41 8.43 5.31
N THR A 150 -2.88 8.74 4.10
CA THR A 150 -3.99 8.03 3.48
C THR A 150 -3.51 6.64 3.05
N MET A 151 -4.24 5.61 3.48
CA MET A 151 -3.95 4.23 3.11
C MET A 151 -5.05 3.66 2.24
N TYR A 152 -4.66 3.11 1.09
CA TYR A 152 -5.56 2.34 0.25
C TYR A 152 -5.57 0.86 0.66
N PHE A 153 -6.75 0.26 0.67
CA PHE A 153 -6.93 -1.14 1.07
C PHE A 153 -8.14 -1.75 0.37
N VAL A 154 -8.17 -3.08 0.31
CA VAL A 154 -9.31 -3.81 -0.26
C VAL A 154 -10.21 -4.35 0.85
N ASN A 155 -11.52 -4.12 0.76
CA ASN A 155 -12.50 -4.66 1.68
C ASN A 155 -13.42 -5.66 0.97
N SER A 156 -13.74 -6.78 1.62
CA SER A 156 -14.75 -7.72 1.11
C SER A 156 -16.15 -7.24 1.46
N LEU A 157 -17.06 -7.27 0.49
CA LEU A 157 -18.49 -7.19 0.70
C LEU A 157 -18.96 -8.55 1.25
N LYS A 158 -18.90 -8.75 2.57
CA LYS A 158 -19.52 -9.94 3.16
C LYS A 158 -21.03 -9.89 2.84
N LYS A 159 -21.55 -10.93 2.18
CA LYS A 159 -22.99 -11.19 2.19
C LYS A 159 -23.37 -11.44 3.65
N LYS A 160 -24.23 -10.57 4.20
CA LYS A 160 -24.94 -10.88 5.44
C LYS A 160 -25.82 -12.11 5.23
#